data_AF-A0A7Y6RG09-F1
#
_entry.id   AF-A0A7Y6RG09-F1
#
_cell.length_a   1.000
_cell.length_b   1.000
_cell.length_c   1.000
_cell.angle_alpha   90.00
_cell.angle_beta   90.00
_cell.angle_gamma   90.00
#
_symmetry.space_group_name_H-M   'P 1'
#
loop_
_entity.id
_entity.type
_entity.pdbx_description
1 polymer ?
#
loop_
_entity_poly.entity_id
_entity_poly.type
_entity_poly.pdbx_seq_one_letter_code
_entity_poly.pdbx_strand_id
1 'polypeptide(L)'
;MIALPDCVPEIADYYQVPIEIVAAVRLQESGSRGQLVGRIGPNKNGTYDLGAMQVNTWWLDQETNRNYLQQWGITERELLENECTNFAVGTWILYDNITRYGEWEAALAAYNAGSPNSPAGQQYANEVLATLGDQYQ
;
A
#
# COMPACT_ATOMS: atom_id res chain seq x y z
N MET A 1 6.62 -9.47 15.54
CA MET A 1 6.72 -9.45 14.07
C MET A 1 5.59 -10.26 13.50
N ILE A 2 4.87 -9.73 12.51
CA ILE A 2 3.86 -10.51 11.79
C ILE A 2 4.55 -11.19 10.61
N ALA A 3 4.21 -12.45 10.35
CA ALA A 3 4.75 -13.18 9.20
C ALA A 3 4.23 -12.56 7.90
N LEU A 4 5.14 -12.33 6.96
CA LEU A 4 4.84 -11.89 5.60
C LEU A 4 4.78 -13.12 4.67
N PRO A 5 4.02 -13.06 3.58
CA PRO A 5 4.08 -14.07 2.53
C PRO A 5 5.49 -14.22 1.93
N ASP A 6 5.83 -15.43 1.48
CA ASP A 6 7.17 -15.76 0.96
C ASP A 6 7.58 -14.93 -0.27
N CYS A 7 6.63 -14.34 -0.99
CA CYS A 7 6.89 -13.46 -2.14
C CYS A 7 7.34 -12.04 -1.75
N VAL A 8 7.10 -11.60 -0.51
CA VAL A 8 7.35 -10.21 -0.11
C VAL A 8 8.83 -9.82 -0.18
N PRO A 9 9.80 -10.66 0.24
CA PRO A 9 11.22 -10.32 0.07
C PRO A 9 11.63 -10.05 -1.38
N GLU A 10 11.14 -10.87 -2.33
CA GLU A 10 11.44 -10.69 -3.76
C GLU A 10 10.77 -9.43 -4.33
N ILE A 11 9.53 -9.16 -3.93
CA ILE A 11 8.80 -7.94 -4.32
C ILE A 11 9.49 -6.68 -3.81
N ALA A 12 9.89 -6.68 -2.52
CA ALA A 12 10.58 -5.57 -1.88
C ALA A 12 11.92 -5.28 -2.57
N ASP A 13 12.71 -6.33 -2.84
CA ASP A 13 13.98 -6.21 -3.57
C ASP A 13 13.75 -5.71 -5.00
N TYR A 14 12.78 -6.27 -5.74
CA TYR A 14 12.50 -5.84 -7.11
C TYR A 14 12.20 -4.34 -7.23
N TYR A 15 11.39 -3.81 -6.31
CA TYR A 15 11.05 -2.38 -6.29
C TYR A 15 12.05 -1.52 -5.51
N GLN A 16 13.09 -2.11 -4.92
CA GLN A 16 14.07 -1.42 -4.06
C GLN A 16 13.38 -0.65 -2.92
N VAL A 17 12.29 -1.20 -2.39
CA VAL A 17 11.59 -0.69 -1.21
C VAL A 17 12.05 -1.51 0.00
N PRO A 18 12.50 -0.88 1.10
CA PRO A 18 12.91 -1.62 2.28
C PRO A 18 11.78 -2.53 2.79
N ILE A 19 12.11 -3.80 3.06
CA ILE A 19 11.12 -4.79 3.48
C ILE A 19 10.45 -4.38 4.80
N GLU A 20 11.15 -3.65 5.65
CA GLU A 20 10.62 -3.12 6.90
C GLU A 20 9.49 -2.11 6.64
N ILE A 21 9.63 -1.23 5.65
CA ILE A 21 8.57 -0.29 5.24
C ILE A 21 7.34 -1.07 4.75
N VAL A 22 7.54 -2.07 3.89
CA VAL A 22 6.43 -2.93 3.40
C VAL A 22 5.73 -3.63 4.56
N ALA A 23 6.49 -4.16 5.51
CA ALA A 23 5.97 -4.84 6.69
C ALA A 23 5.18 -3.88 7.61
N ALA A 24 5.68 -2.67 7.83
CA ALA A 24 5.06 -1.66 8.66
C ALA A 24 3.76 -1.12 8.04
N VAL A 25 3.75 -0.87 6.73
CA VAL A 25 2.54 -0.52 5.99
C VAL A 25 1.50 -1.62 6.12
N ARG A 26 1.87 -2.88 5.86
CA ARG A 26 0.92 -4.00 6.02
C ARG A 26 0.41 -4.14 7.46
N LEU A 27 1.26 -3.91 8.46
CA LEU A 27 0.85 -3.91 9.86
C LEU A 27 -0.20 -2.83 10.13
N GLN A 28 0.01 -1.63 9.62
CA GLN A 28 -0.91 -0.50 9.76
C GLN A 28 -2.23 -0.75 9.01
N GLU A 29 -2.17 -1.28 7.81
CA GLU A 29 -3.35 -1.49 6.95
C GLU A 29 -4.23 -2.64 7.42
N SER A 30 -3.64 -3.77 7.81
CA SER A 30 -4.40 -5.00 8.04
C SER A 30 -4.07 -5.75 9.32
N GLY A 31 -3.14 -5.26 10.14
CA GLY A 31 -2.79 -5.87 11.42
C GLY A 31 -2.48 -7.36 11.26
N SER A 32 -2.83 -8.22 12.21
CA SER A 32 -2.62 -9.67 12.05
C SER A 32 -3.51 -10.33 10.98
N ARG A 33 -4.56 -9.65 10.51
CA ARG A 33 -5.54 -10.23 9.58
C ARG A 33 -5.02 -10.35 8.15
N GLY A 34 -4.10 -9.47 7.71
CA GLY A 34 -3.54 -9.53 6.36
C GLY A 34 -4.64 -9.51 5.30
N GLN A 35 -4.54 -10.42 4.33
CA GLN A 35 -5.53 -10.57 3.27
C GLN A 35 -6.97 -10.79 3.77
N LEU A 36 -7.17 -11.35 4.97
CA LEU A 36 -8.49 -11.61 5.57
C LEU A 36 -9.25 -10.34 6.00
N VAL A 37 -8.64 -9.15 5.92
CA VAL A 37 -9.38 -7.88 6.02
C VAL A 37 -10.36 -7.76 4.85
N GLY A 38 -10.00 -8.29 3.68
CA GLY A 38 -10.84 -8.28 2.50
C GLY A 38 -11.06 -6.86 2.00
N ARG A 39 -12.33 -6.48 1.85
CA ARG A 39 -12.75 -5.23 1.21
C ARG A 39 -13.38 -4.27 2.22
N ILE A 40 -12.82 -3.07 2.35
CA ILE A 40 -13.26 -2.04 3.30
C ILE A 40 -13.78 -0.81 2.55
N GLY A 41 -14.84 -0.18 3.08
CA GLY A 41 -15.51 0.98 2.49
C GLY A 41 -17.04 0.87 2.50
N PRO A 42 -17.76 1.63 1.65
CA PRO A 42 -17.21 2.60 0.72
C PRO A 42 -16.55 3.78 1.45
N ASN A 43 -15.46 4.27 0.89
CA ASN A 43 -14.86 5.54 1.25
C ASN A 43 -15.78 6.68 0.82
N LYS A 44 -15.53 7.91 1.31
CA LYS A 44 -16.38 9.08 1.02
C LYS A 44 -16.53 9.37 -0.49
N ASN A 45 -15.55 8.97 -1.30
CA ASN A 45 -15.54 9.11 -2.75
C ASN A 45 -16.12 7.87 -3.49
N GLY A 46 -16.68 6.89 -2.79
CA GLY A 46 -17.25 5.68 -3.37
C GLY A 46 -16.24 4.57 -3.69
N THR A 47 -14.94 4.78 -3.44
CA THR A 47 -13.90 3.76 -3.61
C THR A 47 -13.85 2.78 -2.45
N TYR A 48 -13.10 1.68 -2.61
CA TYR A 48 -12.92 0.66 -1.59
C TYR A 48 -11.45 0.29 -1.47
N ASP A 49 -11.04 -0.16 -0.29
CA ASP A 49 -9.68 -0.60 0.01
C ASP A 49 -9.62 -2.13 0.07
N LEU A 50 -8.61 -2.72 -0.57
CA LEU A 50 -8.57 -4.16 -0.88
C LEU A 50 -7.37 -4.86 -0.26
N GLY A 51 -7.62 -5.97 0.44
CA GLY A 51 -6.62 -6.96 0.85
C GLY A 51 -5.60 -6.45 1.87
N ALA A 52 -4.47 -7.14 1.94
CA ALA A 52 -3.45 -6.98 2.98
C ALA A 52 -2.81 -5.58 3.04
N MET A 53 -2.61 -4.95 1.89
CA MET A 53 -2.04 -3.61 1.74
C MET A 53 -3.12 -2.54 1.54
N GLN A 54 -4.41 -2.90 1.63
CA GLN A 54 -5.54 -1.99 1.46
C GLN A 54 -5.44 -1.13 0.20
N VAL A 55 -5.09 -1.76 -0.93
CA VAL A 55 -4.98 -1.10 -2.23
C VAL A 55 -6.34 -0.55 -2.64
N ASN A 56 -6.42 0.77 -2.86
CA ASN A 56 -7.68 1.42 -3.19
C ASN A 56 -8.13 1.13 -4.64
N THR A 57 -9.43 0.92 -4.86
CA THR A 57 -10.03 0.66 -6.20
C THR A 57 -9.86 1.82 -7.19
N TRP A 58 -9.48 3.01 -6.73
CA TRP A 58 -9.06 4.13 -7.57
C TRP A 58 -7.94 3.76 -8.56
N TRP A 59 -7.05 2.83 -8.18
CA TRP A 59 -6.01 2.30 -9.07
C TRP A 59 -6.53 1.37 -10.16
N LEU A 60 -7.82 1.04 -10.13
CA LEU A 60 -8.50 0.25 -11.16
C LEU A 60 -9.49 1.09 -11.96
N ASP A 61 -9.63 2.38 -11.66
CA ASP A 61 -10.71 3.19 -12.19
C ASP A 61 -10.51 3.54 -13.67
N GLN A 62 -11.53 3.24 -14.48
CA GLN A 62 -11.58 3.53 -15.90
C GLN A 62 -11.91 5.00 -16.16
N GLU A 63 -12.75 5.63 -15.33
CA GLU A 63 -13.18 7.02 -15.51
C GLU A 63 -12.01 7.99 -15.34
N THR A 64 -11.03 7.63 -14.51
CA THR A 64 -9.80 8.39 -14.32
C THR A 64 -8.58 7.87 -15.11
N ASN A 65 -8.77 6.97 -16.08
CA ASN A 65 -7.71 6.37 -16.90
C ASN A 65 -6.60 5.67 -16.07
N ARG A 66 -6.95 5.12 -14.91
CA ARG A 66 -6.03 4.36 -14.04
C ARG A 66 -6.11 2.85 -14.23
N ASN A 67 -6.92 2.38 -15.17
CA ASN A 67 -7.11 0.97 -15.47
C ASN A 67 -5.89 0.25 -16.10
N TYR A 68 -4.68 0.82 -16.07
CA TYR A 68 -3.49 0.15 -16.60
C TYR A 68 -3.24 -1.17 -15.87
N LEU A 69 -3.50 -1.27 -14.57
CA LEU A 69 -3.42 -2.53 -13.81
C LEU A 69 -4.31 -3.63 -14.42
N GLN A 70 -5.50 -3.27 -14.90
CA GLN A 70 -6.42 -4.23 -15.52
C GLN A 70 -5.84 -4.84 -16.81
N GLN A 71 -4.99 -4.10 -17.53
CA GLN A 71 -4.33 -4.60 -18.75
C GLN A 71 -3.33 -5.73 -18.44
N TRP A 72 -2.82 -5.79 -17.21
CA TRP A 72 -1.96 -6.87 -16.71
C TRP A 72 -2.74 -7.98 -16.00
N GLY A 73 -4.08 -7.98 -16.11
CA GLY A 73 -4.95 -8.94 -15.43
C GLY A 73 -5.17 -8.67 -13.95
N ILE A 74 -4.68 -7.54 -13.43
CA ILE A 74 -4.86 -7.16 -12.02
C ILE A 74 -6.26 -6.54 -11.89
N THR A 75 -7.15 -7.29 -11.26
CA THR A 75 -8.55 -6.92 -11.01
C THR A 75 -8.80 -6.78 -9.51
N GLU A 76 -9.94 -6.22 -9.11
CA GLU A 76 -10.36 -6.20 -7.70
C GLU A 76 -10.38 -7.61 -7.09
N ARG A 77 -10.86 -8.60 -7.84
CA ARG A 77 -10.84 -10.01 -7.41
C ARG A 77 -9.42 -10.51 -7.21
N GLU A 78 -8.51 -10.21 -8.14
CA GLU A 78 -7.10 -10.62 -8.01
C GLU A 78 -6.45 -9.99 -6.77
N LEU A 79 -6.71 -8.71 -6.50
CA LEU A 79 -6.22 -8.02 -5.30
C LEU A 79 -6.82 -8.57 -4.00
N LEU A 80 -7.97 -9.25 -4.06
CA LEU A 80 -8.64 -9.87 -2.90
C LEU A 80 -8.28 -11.35 -2.71
N GLU A 81 -7.97 -12.08 -3.78
CA GLU A 81 -7.73 -13.52 -3.74
C GLU A 81 -6.23 -13.87 -3.75
N ASN A 82 -5.39 -12.99 -4.28
CA ASN A 82 -3.95 -13.21 -4.39
C ASN A 82 -3.17 -12.18 -3.55
N GLU A 83 -2.73 -12.61 -2.37
CA GLU A 83 -1.99 -11.76 -1.43
C GLU A 83 -0.67 -11.25 -2.04
N CYS A 84 0.04 -12.06 -2.85
CA CYS A 84 1.26 -11.61 -3.51
C CYS A 84 1.01 -10.53 -4.54
N THR A 85 -0.08 -10.62 -5.32
CA THR A 85 -0.46 -9.53 -6.24
C THR A 85 -0.82 -8.26 -5.46
N ASN A 86 -1.50 -8.39 -4.32
CA ASN A 86 -1.83 -7.27 -3.44
C ASN A 86 -0.57 -6.57 -2.90
N PHE A 87 0.41 -7.34 -2.41
CA PHE A 87 1.71 -6.83 -1.98
C PHE A 87 2.51 -6.21 -3.13
N ALA A 88 2.49 -6.81 -4.32
CA ALA A 88 3.20 -6.28 -5.47
C ALA A 88 2.66 -4.90 -5.87
N VAL A 89 1.35 -4.72 -5.89
CA VAL A 89 0.72 -3.43 -6.20
C VAL A 89 0.94 -2.41 -5.10
N GLY A 90 0.76 -2.79 -3.82
CA GLY A 90 1.04 -1.90 -2.68
C GLY A 90 2.50 -1.42 -2.68
N THR A 91 3.44 -2.33 -2.89
CA THR A 91 4.87 -2.00 -2.94
C THR A 91 5.22 -1.14 -4.16
N TRP A 92 4.60 -1.40 -5.31
CA TRP A 92 4.75 -0.55 -6.48
C TRP A 92 4.26 0.90 -6.24
N ILE A 93 3.15 1.09 -5.52
CA ILE A 93 2.66 2.43 -5.14
C ILE A 93 3.66 3.11 -4.20
N LEU A 94 4.22 2.39 -3.21
CA LEU A 94 5.26 2.92 -2.33
C LEU A 94 6.49 3.37 -3.12
N TYR A 95 6.94 2.55 -4.08
CA TYR A 95 8.04 2.87 -4.98
C TYR A 95 7.78 4.12 -5.81
N ASP A 96 6.60 4.24 -6.42
CA ASP A 96 6.22 5.42 -7.19
C ASP A 96 6.20 6.68 -6.31
N ASN A 97 5.66 6.57 -5.09
CA ASN A 97 5.62 7.67 -4.13
C ASN A 97 7.02 8.09 -3.65
N ILE A 98 7.89 7.16 -3.23
CA ILE A 98 9.25 7.52 -2.78
C ILE A 98 10.08 8.10 -3.92
N THR A 99 9.88 7.61 -5.16
CA THR A 99 10.54 8.17 -6.35
C THR A 99 10.08 9.62 -6.61
N ARG A 100 8.80 9.93 -6.36
CA ARG A 100 8.24 11.27 -6.58
C ARG A 100 8.59 12.27 -5.47
N TYR A 101 8.60 11.83 -4.22
CA TYR A 101 8.71 12.73 -3.07
C TYR A 101 10.05 12.70 -2.35
N GLY A 102 10.87 11.66 -2.54
CA GLY A 102 12.25 11.59 -2.07
C GLY A 102 12.44 11.23 -0.59
N GLU A 103 11.37 11.20 0.21
CA GLU A 103 11.41 10.88 1.64
C GLU A 103 10.21 10.03 2.08
N TRP A 104 10.42 9.14 3.07
CA TRP A 104 9.42 8.17 3.50
C TRP A 104 8.20 8.80 4.16
N GLU A 105 8.38 9.90 4.91
CA GLU A 105 7.25 10.61 5.52
C GLU A 105 6.24 11.07 4.43
N ALA A 106 6.72 11.78 3.42
CA ALA A 106 5.91 12.23 2.30
C ALA A 106 5.35 11.07 1.47
N ALA A 107 6.15 10.02 1.22
CA ALA A 107 5.73 8.87 0.43
C ALA A 107 4.61 8.06 1.10
N LEU A 108 4.71 7.84 2.41
CA LEU A 108 3.70 7.14 3.22
C LEU A 108 2.43 7.99 3.38
N ALA A 109 2.58 9.31 3.57
CA ALA A 109 1.44 10.21 3.62
C ALA A 109 0.66 10.20 2.31
N ALA A 110 1.36 10.20 1.17
CA ALA A 110 0.75 10.07 -0.14
C ALA A 110 0.17 8.67 -0.40
N TYR A 111 0.75 7.61 0.18
CA TYR A 111 0.21 6.25 0.06
C TYR A 111 -1.20 6.18 0.65
N ASN A 112 -1.38 6.72 1.85
CA ASN A 112 -2.66 6.70 2.56
C ASN A 112 -3.68 7.70 1.99
N ALA A 113 -3.26 8.94 1.72
CA ALA A 113 -4.20 10.04 1.44
C ALA A 113 -4.13 10.59 0.01
N GLY A 114 -3.26 10.04 -0.85
CA GLY A 114 -3.02 10.54 -2.20
C GLY A 114 -2.27 11.87 -2.29
N SER A 115 -1.89 12.47 -1.16
CA SER A 115 -1.15 13.72 -1.07
C SER A 115 -0.21 13.71 0.13
N PRO A 116 1.07 14.12 -0.02
CA PRO A 116 2.03 14.15 1.08
C PRO A 116 1.68 15.21 2.15
N ASN A 117 0.87 16.21 1.79
CA ASN A 117 0.51 17.33 2.68
C ASN A 117 -0.85 17.14 3.37
N SER A 118 -1.47 15.97 3.22
CA SER A 118 -2.73 15.66 3.91
C SER A 118 -2.47 15.48 5.40
N PRO A 119 -3.19 16.16 6.32
CA PRO A 119 -3.02 15.94 7.76
C PRO A 119 -3.23 14.48 8.18
N ALA A 120 -4.20 13.79 7.56
CA ALA A 120 -4.44 12.37 7.82
C ALA A 120 -3.29 11.49 7.29
N GLY A 121 -2.73 11.84 6.13
CA GLY A 121 -1.58 11.15 5.56
C GLY A 121 -0.32 11.33 6.42
N GLN A 122 -0.06 12.54 6.91
CA GLN A 122 1.06 12.82 7.81
C GLN A 122 0.93 12.06 9.12
N GLN A 123 -0.28 12.02 9.70
CA GLN A 123 -0.55 11.20 10.88
C GLN A 123 -0.26 9.72 10.59
N TYR A 124 -0.77 9.19 9.47
CA TYR A 124 -0.52 7.82 9.06
C TYR A 124 0.99 7.52 8.90
N ALA A 125 1.73 8.41 8.25
CA ALA A 125 3.17 8.26 8.06
C ALA A 125 3.90 8.17 9.40
N ASN A 126 3.56 9.05 10.34
CA ASN A 126 4.12 9.03 11.70
C ASN A 126 3.83 7.71 12.43
N GLU A 127 2.61 7.19 12.32
CA GLU A 127 2.22 5.91 12.92
C GLU A 127 3.00 4.74 12.34
N VAL A 128 3.19 4.70 11.00
CA VAL A 128 4.00 3.69 10.32
C VAL A 128 5.47 3.78 10.74
N LEU A 129 6.07 4.97 10.67
CA LEU A 129 7.49 5.18 10.98
C LEU A 129 7.81 4.93 12.45
N ALA A 130 6.87 5.19 13.36
CA ALA A 130 7.01 4.86 14.78
C ALA A 130 7.21 3.35 15.04
N THR A 131 6.79 2.49 14.09
CA THR A 131 7.05 1.04 14.19
C THR A 131 8.46 0.63 13.76
N LEU A 132 9.22 1.54 13.14
CA LEU A 132 10.46 1.22 12.41
C LEU A 132 11.76 1.68 13.09
N GLY A 133 11.67 2.31 14.26
CA GLY A 133 12.83 2.87 14.98
C GLY A 133 13.50 4.02 14.23
N ASP A 134 14.61 4.52 14.78
CA ASP A 134 15.23 5.80 14.38
C ASP A 134 15.80 5.83 12.95
N GLN A 135 15.89 4.70 12.26
CA GLN A 135 16.54 4.61 10.94
C GLN A 135 15.72 5.24 9.79
N TYR A 136 14.43 5.52 10.02
CA TYR A 136 13.51 6.13 9.04
C TYR A 136 12.87 7.43 9.56
N GLN A 137 13.35 7.96 10.69
CA GLN A 137 12.92 9.23 11.30
C GLN A 137 13.82 10.39 10.90
#